data_AF-A0A8B8LLJ9-F1
#
_entry.id   AF-A0A8B8LLJ9-F1
#
_cell.length_a   1.000
_cell.length_b   1.000
_cell.length_c   1.000
_cell.angle_alpha   90.00
_cell.angle_beta   90.00
_cell.angle_gamma   90.00
#
_symmetry.space_group_name_H-M   'P 1'
#
loop_
_entity.id
_entity.type
_entity.pdbx_description
1 polymer ?
#
loop_
_entity_poly.entity_id
_entity_poly.type
_entity_poly.pdbx_seq_one_letter_code
_entity_poly.pdbx_strand_id
1 'polypeptide(L)'
;MQHRNLTSGRPSGTDGSDYSYRYQLVAKGKKRLSLLFIIEALFLLIGVIFAFLPGIEADTPNTIALSSVIVSIILLIIANIGQRRSKSSLLRLYAIVSSIAMVLFIASLSKQYSLLKAILDFNFWGSRKFDVNGLPGFHTGLLVYILTLSLLKICTIKTVVSLLFNMSPPKKAS
;
A
#
# COMPACT_ATOMS: atom_id res chain seq x y z
N MET A 1 18.58 0.11 -52.63
CA MET A 1 17.87 0.10 -51.34
C MET A 1 18.72 0.84 -50.33
N GLN A 2 18.28 2.02 -49.91
CA GLN A 2 19.08 2.98 -49.14
C GLN A 2 18.80 2.73 -47.66
N HIS A 3 19.82 2.29 -46.91
CA HIS A 3 19.75 2.13 -45.46
C HIS A 3 19.42 3.49 -44.82
N ARG A 4 18.27 3.59 -44.16
CA ARG A 4 17.91 4.77 -43.35
C ARG A 4 18.77 4.74 -42.09
N ASN A 5 19.79 5.60 -42.07
CA ASN A 5 20.51 5.94 -40.85
C ASN A 5 19.53 6.56 -39.84
N LEU A 6 19.17 5.80 -38.81
CA LEU A 6 18.43 6.26 -37.63
C LEU A 6 19.41 7.00 -36.69
N THR A 7 19.97 8.11 -37.14
CA THR A 7 20.65 9.07 -36.26
C THR A 7 19.63 10.08 -35.75
N SER A 8 18.76 9.63 -34.85
CA SER A 8 17.88 10.50 -34.07
C SER A 8 18.21 10.37 -32.59
N GLY A 9 19.06 11.28 -32.12
CA GLY A 9 19.05 11.79 -30.75
C GLY A 9 19.27 10.77 -29.62
N ARG A 10 20.46 10.17 -29.54
CA ARG A 10 20.94 9.54 -28.30
C ARG A 10 22.19 10.25 -27.82
N PRO A 11 22.21 10.88 -26.63
CA PRO A 11 23.44 11.40 -26.07
C PRO A 11 24.35 10.20 -25.77
N SER A 12 25.41 10.03 -26.57
CA SER A 12 26.50 9.11 -26.29
C SER A 12 27.50 9.84 -25.40
N GLY A 13 27.27 9.80 -24.08
CA GLY A 13 28.16 10.39 -23.09
C GLY A 13 27.95 9.71 -21.75
N THR A 14 28.93 8.91 -21.35
CA THR A 14 29.04 8.12 -20.11
C THR A 14 27.95 7.07 -19.92
N ASP A 15 28.12 6.03 -20.75
CA ASP A 15 27.46 4.72 -20.77
C ASP A 15 25.93 4.74 -20.97
N GLY A 16 25.48 4.15 -22.07
CA GLY A 16 24.04 3.94 -22.28
C GLY A 16 23.45 2.87 -21.34
N SER A 17 24.32 2.20 -20.55
CA SER A 17 23.98 1.11 -19.63
C SER A 17 23.10 1.61 -18.49
N ASP A 18 23.51 2.70 -17.84
CA ASP A 18 22.83 3.25 -16.66
C ASP A 18 21.39 3.63 -16.99
N TYR A 19 21.16 4.22 -18.16
CA TYR A 19 19.82 4.51 -18.64
C TYR A 19 19.01 3.22 -18.88
N SER A 20 19.58 2.25 -19.60
CA SER A 20 18.89 0.97 -19.86
C SER A 20 18.57 0.18 -18.59
N TYR A 21 19.48 0.19 -17.61
CA TYR A 21 19.32 -0.43 -16.31
C TYR A 21 18.20 0.24 -15.50
N ARG A 22 18.17 1.58 -15.45
CA ARG A 22 17.08 2.32 -14.78
C ARG A 22 15.72 2.09 -15.44
N TYR A 23 15.65 1.98 -16.77
CA TYR A 23 14.41 1.61 -17.46
C TYR A 23 13.93 0.20 -17.07
N GLN A 24 14.84 -0.77 -16.98
CA GLN A 24 14.51 -2.12 -16.51
C GLN A 24 14.02 -2.11 -15.05
N LEU A 25 14.66 -1.33 -14.17
CA LEU A 25 14.22 -1.16 -12.78
C LEU A 25 12.84 -0.52 -12.69
N VAL A 26 12.54 0.50 -13.50
CA VAL A 26 11.22 1.13 -13.55
C VAL A 26 10.17 0.15 -14.07
N ALA A 27 10.47 -0.64 -15.10
CA ALA A 27 9.56 -1.66 -15.62
C ALA A 27 9.28 -2.76 -14.59
N LYS A 28 10.31 -3.28 -13.92
CA LYS A 28 10.20 -4.28 -12.85
C LYS A 28 9.43 -3.73 -11.65
N GLY A 29 9.75 -2.50 -11.23
CA GLY A 29 9.08 -1.78 -10.15
C GLY A 29 7.59 -1.56 -10.45
N LYS A 30 7.24 -1.18 -11.68
CA LYS A 30 5.85 -1.08 -12.12
C LYS A 30 5.14 -2.43 -12.07
N LYS A 31 5.72 -3.51 -12.58
CA LYS A 31 5.08 -4.83 -12.49
C LYS A 31 4.79 -5.23 -11.05
N ARG A 32 5.78 -5.07 -10.16
CA ARG A 32 5.61 -5.33 -8.72
C ARG A 32 4.53 -4.45 -8.10
N LEU A 33 4.53 -3.16 -8.40
CA LEU A 33 3.54 -2.22 -7.89
C LEU A 33 2.12 -2.57 -8.38
N SER A 34 1.98 -3.06 -9.61
CA SER A 34 0.68 -3.46 -10.16
C SER A 34 0.11 -4.64 -9.38
N LEU A 35 0.95 -5.61 -9.04
CA LEU A 35 0.57 -6.75 -8.23
C LEU A 35 0.16 -6.30 -6.82
N LEU A 36 0.94 -5.41 -6.20
CA LEU A 36 0.61 -4.86 -4.89
C LEU A 36 -0.75 -4.14 -4.88
N PHE A 37 -1.06 -3.34 -5.90
CA PHE A 37 -2.38 -2.71 -6.02
C PHE A 37 -3.52 -3.72 -6.21
N ILE A 38 -3.29 -4.83 -6.92
CA ILE A 38 -4.29 -5.90 -7.04
C ILE A 38 -4.54 -6.54 -5.68
N ILE A 39 -3.48 -6.90 -4.95
CA ILE A 39 -3.62 -7.46 -3.59
C ILE A 39 -4.33 -6.46 -2.68
N GLU A 40 -3.95 -5.19 -2.74
CA GLU A 40 -4.58 -4.15 -1.92
C GLU A 40 -6.06 -3.98 -2.24
N ALA A 41 -6.47 -4.08 -3.51
CA ALA A 41 -7.87 -4.07 -3.90
C ALA A 41 -8.65 -5.27 -3.31
N LEU A 42 -8.03 -6.46 -3.27
CA LEU A 42 -8.64 -7.65 -2.66
C LEU A 42 -8.86 -7.46 -1.16
N PHE A 43 -7.86 -6.93 -0.45
CA PHE A 43 -7.99 -6.58 0.96
C PHE A 43 -9.08 -5.52 1.16
N LEU A 44 -9.14 -4.51 0.30
CA LEU A 44 -10.16 -3.47 0.39
C LEU A 44 -11.58 -4.05 0.21
N LEU A 45 -11.76 -5.03 -0.67
CA LEU A 45 -13.03 -5.76 -0.83
C LEU A 45 -13.42 -6.51 0.45
N ILE A 46 -12.46 -7.19 1.08
CA ILE A 46 -12.68 -7.82 2.39
C ILE A 46 -13.07 -6.76 3.44
N GLY A 47 -12.39 -5.61 3.45
CA GLY A 47 -12.71 -4.47 4.31
C GLY A 47 -14.11 -3.91 4.10
N VAL A 48 -14.61 -3.87 2.85
CA VAL A 48 -16.00 -3.50 2.53
C VAL A 48 -16.96 -4.43 3.26
N ILE A 49 -16.76 -5.75 3.16
CA ILE A 49 -17.62 -6.75 3.83
C ILE A 49 -17.67 -6.46 5.34
N PHE A 50 -16.52 -6.24 5.97
CA PHE A 50 -16.46 -5.91 7.40
C PHE A 50 -17.06 -4.54 7.77
N ALA A 51 -17.04 -3.57 6.86
CA ALA A 51 -17.67 -2.26 7.09
C ALA A 51 -19.20 -2.30 6.95
N PHE A 52 -19.71 -3.18 6.08
CA PHE A 52 -21.14 -3.38 5.86
C PHE A 52 -21.79 -4.32 6.88
N LEU A 53 -21.08 -5.35 7.36
CA LEU A 53 -21.63 -6.35 8.29
C LEU A 53 -22.28 -5.73 9.55
N PRO A 54 -21.66 -4.77 10.25
CA PRO A 54 -22.25 -4.14 11.44
C PRO A 54 -23.51 -3.31 11.12
N GLY A 55 -23.61 -2.78 9.90
CA GLY A 55 -24.78 -2.01 9.47
C GLY A 55 -26.00 -2.85 9.11
N ILE A 56 -25.86 -4.19 9.07
CA ILE A 56 -26.98 -5.12 8.93
C ILE A 56 -27.58 -5.43 10.31
N GLU A 57 -26.75 -5.47 11.36
CA GLU A 57 -27.18 -5.77 12.74
C GLU A 57 -27.59 -4.52 13.53
N ALA A 58 -26.97 -3.37 13.26
CA ALA A 58 -27.33 -2.09 13.86
C ALA A 58 -28.02 -1.21 12.82
N ASP A 59 -29.17 -0.60 13.18
CA ASP A 59 -29.99 0.30 12.34
C ASP A 59 -29.23 1.51 11.74
N THR A 60 -27.94 1.68 12.06
CA THR A 60 -27.09 2.73 11.51
C THR A 60 -25.74 2.16 11.03
N PRO A 61 -25.43 2.22 9.73
CA PRO A 61 -24.13 1.80 9.22
C PRO A 61 -23.01 2.71 9.73
N ASN A 62 -21.82 2.15 9.93
CA ASN A 62 -20.65 2.91 10.35
C ASN A 62 -20.15 3.83 9.22
N THR A 63 -20.68 5.06 9.19
CA THR A 63 -20.41 6.08 8.16
C THR A 63 -18.92 6.42 8.05
N ILE A 64 -18.17 6.33 9.15
CA ILE A 64 -16.72 6.57 9.19
C ILE A 64 -15.98 5.44 8.48
N ALA A 65 -16.36 4.19 8.73
CA ALA A 65 -15.76 3.04 8.05
C ALA A 65 -16.06 3.07 6.53
N LEU A 66 -17.30 3.35 6.15
CA LEU A 66 -17.72 3.45 4.75
C LEU A 66 -17.00 4.59 4.00
N SER A 67 -16.94 5.79 4.59
CA SER A 67 -16.24 6.93 3.98
C SER A 67 -14.75 6.66 3.81
N SER A 68 -14.09 6.04 4.79
CA SER A 68 -12.68 5.62 4.70
C SER A 68 -12.44 4.63 3.56
N VAL A 69 -13.34 3.65 3.39
CA VAL A 69 -13.29 2.68 2.27
C VAL A 69 -13.44 3.39 0.93
N ILE A 70 -14.41 4.30 0.78
CA ILE A 70 -14.63 5.06 -0.46
C ILE A 70 -13.39 5.88 -0.82
N VAL A 71 -12.82 6.61 0.15
CA VAL A 71 -11.59 7.38 -0.06
C VAL A 71 -10.44 6.48 -0.50
N SER A 72 -10.31 5.30 0.11
CA SER A 72 -9.28 4.32 -0.24
C SER A 72 -9.45 3.79 -1.67
N ILE A 73 -10.68 3.53 -2.11
CA ILE A 73 -10.99 3.12 -3.50
C ILE A 73 -10.55 4.21 -4.48
N ILE A 74 -10.94 5.47 -4.23
CA ILE A 74 -10.60 6.61 -5.10
C ILE A 74 -9.08 6.76 -5.18
N LEU A 75 -8.39 6.70 -4.04
CA LEU A 75 -6.94 6.85 -3.98
C LEU A 75 -6.21 5.73 -4.74
N LEU A 76 -6.70 4.49 -4.67
CA LEU A 76 -6.17 3.35 -5.41
C LEU A 76 -6.38 3.50 -6.93
N ILE A 77 -7.54 4.01 -7.37
CA ILE A 77 -7.80 4.32 -8.78
C ILE A 77 -6.81 5.37 -9.29
N ILE A 78 -6.63 6.47 -8.54
CA ILE A 78 -5.66 7.53 -8.88
C ILE A 78 -4.25 6.95 -8.99
N ALA A 79 -3.86 6.08 -8.06
CA ALA A 79 -2.54 5.45 -8.04
C ALA A 79 -2.32 4.51 -9.24
N ASN A 80 -3.31 3.71 -9.59
CA ASN A 80 -3.27 2.81 -10.76
C ASN A 80 -3.17 3.62 -12.06
N ILE A 81 -3.93 4.72 -12.19
CA ILE A 81 -3.80 5.65 -13.33
C ILE A 81 -2.38 6.26 -13.36
N GLY A 82 -1.88 6.72 -12.21
CA GLY A 82 -0.53 7.29 -12.06
C GLY A 82 0.57 6.32 -12.49
N GLN A 83 0.45 5.06 -12.09
CA GLN A 83 1.37 4.00 -12.47
C GLN A 83 1.33 3.71 -13.97
N ARG A 84 0.13 3.52 -14.56
CA ARG A 84 -0.04 3.22 -15.99
C ARG A 84 0.49 4.34 -16.87
N ARG A 85 0.22 5.60 -16.50
CA ARG A 85 0.67 6.79 -17.22
C ARG A 85 2.08 7.26 -16.83
N SER A 86 2.77 6.54 -15.93
CA SER A 86 4.09 6.93 -15.40
C SER A 86 4.13 8.34 -14.80
N LYS A 87 3.01 8.84 -14.28
CA LYS A 87 2.92 10.17 -13.69
C LYS A 87 3.41 10.12 -12.24
N SER A 88 4.63 10.62 -12.03
CA SER A 88 5.26 10.70 -10.71
C SER A 88 4.46 11.55 -9.71
N SER A 89 3.74 12.58 -10.18
CA SER A 89 2.90 13.42 -9.32
C SER A 89 1.76 12.65 -8.66
N LEU A 90 1.04 11.81 -9.42
CA LEU A 90 -0.07 11.00 -8.90
C LEU A 90 0.41 9.93 -7.93
N LEU A 91 1.52 9.27 -8.23
CA LEU A 91 2.16 8.32 -7.34
C LEU A 91 2.67 8.99 -6.04
N ARG A 92 3.17 10.22 -6.14
CA ARG A 92 3.59 11.01 -4.97
C ARG A 92 2.41 11.38 -4.09
N LEU A 93 1.29 11.85 -4.68
CA LEU A 93 0.06 12.13 -3.95
C LEU A 93 -0.43 10.88 -3.20
N TYR A 94 -0.50 9.75 -3.91
CA TYR A 94 -0.85 8.46 -3.30
C TYR A 94 0.04 8.12 -2.10
N ALA A 95 1.37 8.25 -2.25
CA ALA A 95 2.31 7.94 -1.18
C ALA A 95 2.16 8.86 0.04
N ILE A 96 1.96 10.17 -0.17
CA ILE A 96 1.77 11.15 0.90
C ILE A 96 0.47 10.84 1.67
N VAL A 97 -0.65 10.76 0.96
CA VAL A 97 -1.97 10.51 1.57
C VAL A 97 -2.00 9.16 2.29
N SER A 98 -1.46 8.10 1.66
CA SER A 98 -1.37 6.78 2.29
C SER A 98 -0.47 6.76 3.52
N SER A 99 0.61 7.55 3.53
CA SER A 99 1.50 7.65 4.70
C SER A 99 0.81 8.34 5.86
N ILE A 100 0.10 9.45 5.61
CA ILE A 100 -0.69 10.16 6.63
C ILE A 100 -1.76 9.23 7.20
N ALA A 101 -2.51 8.54 6.32
CA ALA A 101 -3.54 7.59 6.73
C ALA A 101 -2.97 6.47 7.61
N MET A 102 -1.78 5.95 7.28
CA MET A 102 -1.11 4.92 8.08
C MET A 102 -0.70 5.43 9.47
N VAL A 103 -0.16 6.65 9.56
CA VAL A 103 0.20 7.24 10.86
C VAL A 103 -1.04 7.42 11.73
N LEU A 104 -2.12 7.95 11.16
CA LEU A 104 -3.41 8.09 11.86
C LEU A 104 -3.97 6.73 12.30
N PHE A 105 -3.82 5.72 11.46
CA PHE A 105 -4.24 4.36 11.78
C PHE A 105 -3.45 3.78 12.96
N ILE A 106 -2.12 3.89 12.94
CA ILE A 106 -1.25 3.42 14.04
C ILE A 106 -1.55 4.18 15.34
N ALA A 107 -1.76 5.50 15.27
CA ALA A 107 -2.11 6.32 16.42
C ALA A 107 -3.49 5.90 17.01
N SER A 108 -4.46 5.63 16.15
CA SER A 108 -5.80 5.16 16.55
C SER A 108 -5.73 3.78 17.19
N LEU A 109 -4.96 2.86 16.59
CA LEU A 109 -4.73 1.52 17.13
C LEU A 109 -4.04 1.59 18.50
N SER A 110 -3.06 2.47 18.66
CA SER A 110 -2.35 2.68 19.93
C SER A 110 -3.24 3.29 21.02
N LYS A 111 -4.30 4.02 20.63
CA LYS A 111 -5.29 4.60 21.55
C LYS A 111 -6.34 3.57 21.97
N GLN A 112 -6.81 2.74 21.05
CA GLN A 112 -7.82 1.71 21.32
C GLN A 112 -7.24 0.52 22.06
N TYR A 113 -6.08 0.07 21.62
CA TYR A 113 -5.27 -0.93 22.29
C TYR A 113 -4.15 -0.14 22.97
N SER A 114 -4.23 0.11 24.27
CA SER A 114 -3.02 0.37 25.03
C SER A 114 -2.08 -0.80 24.75
N LEU A 115 -1.18 -0.68 23.77
CA LEU A 115 -0.39 -1.80 23.24
C LEU A 115 0.39 -2.50 24.37
N LEU A 116 0.74 -1.75 25.41
CA LEU A 116 1.27 -2.25 26.67
C LEU A 116 0.35 -3.24 27.40
N LYS A 117 -0.96 -2.97 27.45
CA LYS A 117 -1.97 -3.84 28.07
C LYS A 117 -2.20 -5.10 27.25
N ALA A 118 -2.23 -4.99 25.92
CA ALA A 118 -2.31 -6.13 25.01
C ALA A 118 -1.04 -7.01 25.05
N ILE A 119 0.16 -6.43 25.17
CA ILE A 119 1.42 -7.18 25.36
C ILE A 119 1.45 -7.86 26.73
N LEU A 120 0.97 -7.19 27.79
CA LEU A 120 0.83 -7.80 29.13
C LEU A 120 -0.16 -8.97 29.11
N ASP A 121 -1.33 -8.79 28.49
CA ASP A 121 -2.36 -9.81 28.36
C ASP A 121 -1.92 -10.96 27.43
N PHE A 122 -1.10 -10.69 26.41
CA PHE A 122 -0.53 -11.73 25.55
C PHE A 122 0.51 -12.58 26.28
N ASN A 123 1.34 -11.98 27.14
CA ASN A 123 2.23 -12.72 28.03
C ASN A 123 1.45 -13.54 29.07
N PHE A 124 0.28 -13.06 29.51
CA PHE A 124 -0.61 -13.81 30.40
C PHE A 124 -1.36 -14.95 29.67
N TRP A 125 -1.69 -14.75 28.39
CA TRP A 125 -2.35 -15.73 27.51
C TRP A 125 -1.49 -16.96 27.21
N GLY A 126 -0.16 -16.83 27.22
CA GLY A 126 0.77 -17.97 27.11
C GLY A 126 0.63 -19.00 28.24
N SER A 127 -0.08 -18.68 29.33
CA SER A 127 -0.28 -19.57 30.49
C SER A 127 -1.66 -20.24 30.55
N ARG A 128 -2.65 -19.82 29.75
CA ARG A 128 -3.97 -20.46 29.73
C ARG A 128 -4.10 -21.43 28.56
N LYS A 129 -4.21 -22.72 28.91
CA LYS A 129 -4.64 -23.79 28.01
C LYS A 129 -5.85 -23.32 27.19
N PHE A 130 -5.76 -23.48 25.88
CA PHE A 130 -6.82 -23.20 24.93
C PHE A 130 -8.09 -23.96 25.32
N ASP A 131 -9.06 -23.24 25.90
CA ASP A 131 -10.40 -23.75 26.08
C ASP A 131 -11.17 -23.52 24.77
N VAL A 132 -11.64 -24.60 24.18
CA VAL A 132 -12.11 -24.72 22.79
C VAL A 132 -13.54 -24.17 22.62
N ASN A 133 -14.14 -23.60 23.67
CA ASN A 133 -15.59 -23.39 23.74
C ASN A 133 -16.06 -21.92 23.74
N GLY A 134 -15.23 -20.96 23.31
CA GLY A 134 -15.61 -19.53 23.34
C GLY A 134 -14.97 -18.69 22.25
N LEU A 135 -15.23 -19.03 20.98
CA LEU A 135 -14.88 -18.31 19.73
C LEU A 135 -13.97 -17.05 19.84
N PRO A 136 -12.67 -17.15 20.21
CA PRO A 136 -11.73 -16.01 20.21
C PRO A 136 -11.15 -15.75 18.81
N GLY A 137 -11.53 -16.57 17.82
CA GLY A 137 -10.98 -16.57 16.47
C GLY A 137 -11.29 -15.30 15.67
N PHE A 138 -12.43 -14.66 15.92
CA PHE A 138 -12.81 -13.43 15.21
C PHE A 138 -11.90 -12.25 15.57
N HIS A 139 -11.63 -12.04 16.86
CA HIS A 139 -10.70 -10.99 17.32
C HIS A 139 -9.27 -11.24 16.86
N THR A 140 -8.81 -12.49 16.93
CA THR A 140 -7.47 -12.89 16.46
C THR A 140 -7.35 -12.71 14.96
N GLY A 141 -8.36 -13.12 14.19
CA GLY A 141 -8.41 -12.97 12.73
C GLY A 141 -8.43 -11.51 12.29
N LEU A 142 -9.19 -10.66 12.97
CA LEU A 142 -9.22 -9.21 12.72
C LEU A 142 -7.85 -8.56 12.98
N LEU A 143 -7.17 -8.95 14.05
CA LEU A 143 -5.82 -8.44 14.37
C LEU A 143 -4.81 -8.85 13.30
N VAL A 144 -4.82 -10.12 12.89
CA VAL A 144 -3.96 -10.61 11.79
C VAL A 144 -4.27 -9.88 10.48
N TYR A 145 -5.54 -9.66 10.17
CA TYR A 145 -5.97 -8.88 9.00
C TYR A 145 -5.45 -7.44 9.04
N ILE A 146 -5.59 -6.75 10.17
CA ILE A 146 -5.08 -5.38 10.37
C ILE A 146 -3.55 -5.32 10.21
N LEU A 147 -2.83 -6.28 10.80
CA LEU A 147 -1.38 -6.34 10.76
C LEU A 147 -0.88 -6.62 9.33
N THR A 148 -1.49 -7.58 8.64
CA THR A 148 -1.15 -7.91 7.24
C THR A 148 -1.44 -6.74 6.30
N LEU A 149 -2.58 -6.05 6.46
CA LEU A 149 -2.92 -4.85 5.70
C LEU A 149 -1.90 -3.73 5.92
N SER A 150 -1.46 -3.52 7.17
CA SER A 150 -0.46 -2.51 7.52
C SER A 150 0.89 -2.80 6.86
N LEU A 151 1.35 -4.06 6.93
CA LEU A 151 2.60 -4.50 6.26
C LEU A 151 2.51 -4.35 4.73
N LEU A 152 1.38 -4.72 4.14
CA LEU A 152 1.12 -4.54 2.72
C LEU A 152 1.23 -3.08 2.31
N LYS A 153 0.65 -2.17 3.10
CA LYS A 153 0.73 -0.73 2.83
C LYS A 153 2.15 -0.18 2.94
N ILE A 154 2.92 -0.60 3.93
CA ILE A 154 4.34 -0.23 4.07
C ILE A 154 5.13 -0.70 2.84
N CYS A 155 4.93 -1.96 2.42
CA CYS A 155 5.58 -2.51 1.23
C CYS A 155 5.23 -1.74 -0.05
N THR A 156 3.96 -1.34 -0.17
CA THR A 156 3.47 -0.56 -1.31
C THR A 156 4.09 0.83 -1.34
N ILE A 157 4.10 1.56 -0.23
CA ILE A 157 4.73 2.88 -0.13
C ILE A 157 6.23 2.79 -0.44
N LYS A 158 6.95 1.81 0.13
CA LYS A 158 8.38 1.58 -0.19
C LYS A 158 8.60 1.36 -1.68
N THR A 159 7.75 0.58 -2.33
CA THR A 159 7.82 0.32 -3.77
C THR A 159 7.54 1.59 -4.58
N VAL A 160 6.55 2.41 -4.18
CA VAL A 160 6.25 3.70 -4.81
C VAL A 160 7.42 4.67 -4.68
N VAL A 161 8.00 4.80 -3.48
CA VAL A 161 9.15 5.69 -3.23
C VAL A 161 10.37 5.26 -4.07
N SER A 162 10.69 3.96 -4.09
CA SER A 162 11.76 3.41 -4.93
C SER A 162 11.50 3.69 -6.42
N LEU A 163 10.26 3.53 -6.87
CA LEU A 163 9.86 3.82 -8.24
C LEU A 163 10.00 5.32 -8.58
N LEU A 164 9.59 6.21 -7.68
CA LEU A 164 9.71 7.66 -7.85
C LEU A 164 11.17 8.12 -7.92
N PHE A 165 12.05 7.54 -7.11
CA PHE A 165 13.49 7.81 -7.16
C PHE A 165 14.08 7.39 -8.52
N ASN A 166 13.69 6.22 -9.00
CA ASN A 166 14.14 5.70 -10.30
C ASN A 166 13.54 6.45 -11.50
N MET A 167 12.38 7.11 -11.33
CA MET A 167 11.75 7.97 -12.35
C MET A 167 12.28 9.41 -12.36
N SER A 168 13.00 9.85 -11.32
CA SER A 168 13.48 11.23 -11.24
C SER A 168 14.72 11.43 -12.11
N PRO A 169 14.82 12.55 -12.86
CA PRO A 169 15.98 12.84 -13.70
C PRO A 169 17.24 12.92 -12.82
N PRO A 170 18.41 12.51 -13.33
CA PRO A 170 19.65 12.58 -12.57
C PRO A 170 19.88 14.03 -12.12
N LYS A 171 20.23 14.22 -10.83
CA LYS A 171 20.68 15.54 -10.35
C LYS A 171 21.85 15.94 -11.23
N LYS A 172 21.71 17.07 -11.94
CA LYS A 172 22.85 17.68 -12.60
C LYS A 172 23.86 17.98 -11.50
N ALA A 173 25.06 17.40 -11.60
CA ALA A 173 26.19 17.88 -10.81
C ALA A 173 26.36 19.34 -11.18
N SER A 174 26.18 20.22 -10.20
CA SER A 174 26.48 21.65 -10.33
C SER A 174 27.93 21.90 -10.02
#